data_AF-A0A6N7Q1D2-F1
#
_entry.id   AF-A0A6N7Q1D2-F1
#
_cell.length_a   1.000
_cell.length_b   1.000
_cell.length_c   1.000
_cell.angle_alpha   90.00
_cell.angle_beta   90.00
_cell.angle_gamma   90.00
#
_symmetry.space_group_name_H-M   'P 1'
#
loop_
_entity.id
_entity.type
_entity.pdbx_description
1 polymer ?
#
loop_
_entity_poly.entity_id
_entity_poly.type
_entity_poly.pdbx_seq_one_letter_code
_entity_poly.pdbx_strand_id
1 'polypeptide(L)'
;MDKKTAEELLAISMDCSRETNESMRRVMERCDEETFKIYRGHGGRIMGYLFTEVIAPIQSEHLELAPPDFKPMQVVERPRLRLTKETQDELIASLNQLHERIEAMAGFVRENSDAVEAAAYRGRIHEVLVHICEAMACVLAAHVEEK
;
A
#
# COMPACT_ATOMS: atom_id res chain seq x y z
N MET A 1 -3.07 -13.70 6.54
CA MET A 1 -2.30 -13.13 7.68
C MET A 1 -2.78 -13.78 8.99
N ASP A 2 -2.09 -13.67 10.13
CA ASP A 2 -2.70 -14.09 11.41
C ASP A 2 -3.61 -12.99 11.97
N LYS A 3 -4.59 -13.37 12.80
CA LYS A 3 -5.63 -12.45 13.29
C LYS A 3 -5.08 -11.28 14.10
N LYS A 4 -4.05 -11.49 14.93
CA LYS A 4 -3.52 -10.42 15.79
C LYS A 4 -2.87 -9.35 14.92
N THR A 5 -2.06 -9.78 13.95
CA THR A 5 -1.47 -8.85 12.97
C THR A 5 -2.56 -8.13 12.16
N ALA A 6 -3.64 -8.82 11.79
CA ALA A 6 -4.78 -8.23 11.11
C ALA A 6 -5.48 -7.13 11.94
N GLU A 7 -5.70 -7.37 13.24
CA GLU A 7 -6.30 -6.40 14.16
C GLU A 7 -5.42 -5.15 14.33
N GLU A 8 -4.11 -5.32 14.46
CA GLU A 8 -3.15 -4.22 14.59
C GLU A 8 -3.12 -3.35 13.32
N LEU A 9 -3.06 -3.96 12.13
CA LEU A 9 -3.09 -3.22 10.87
C LEU A 9 -4.42 -2.50 10.64
N LEU A 10 -5.55 -3.10 11.01
CA LEU A 10 -6.85 -2.43 10.95
C LEU A 10 -6.91 -1.23 11.90
N ALA A 11 -6.41 -1.36 13.13
CA ALA A 11 -6.36 -0.25 14.08
C ALA A 11 -5.53 0.92 13.52
N ILE A 12 -4.33 0.66 13.00
CA ILE A 12 -3.49 1.67 12.35
C ILE A 12 -4.22 2.32 11.17
N SER A 13 -4.90 1.53 10.34
CA SER A 13 -5.66 2.04 9.20
C SER A 13 -6.82 2.94 9.63
N MET A 14 -7.53 2.60 10.71
CA MET A 14 -8.59 3.45 11.26
C MET A 14 -8.04 4.77 11.79
N ASP A 15 -6.87 4.74 12.43
CA ASP A 15 -6.19 5.94 12.91
C ASP A 15 -5.77 6.86 11.74
N CYS A 16 -5.16 6.31 10.69
CA CYS A 16 -4.81 7.07 9.48
C CYS A 16 -6.05 7.69 8.79
N SER A 17 -7.16 6.95 8.73
CA SER A 17 -8.43 7.45 8.20
C SER A 17 -8.96 8.63 9.03
N ARG A 18 -8.93 8.51 10.37
CA ARG A 18 -9.33 9.58 11.30
C ARG A 18 -8.45 10.82 11.14
N GLU A 19 -7.14 10.66 11.07
CA GLU A 19 -6.19 11.76 10.88
C GLU A 19 -6.39 12.47 9.55
N THR A 20 -6.68 11.72 8.48
CA THR A 20 -6.99 12.28 7.16
C THR A 20 -8.29 13.09 7.20
N ASN A 21 -9.32 12.60 7.88
CA ASN A 21 -10.58 13.33 8.02
C ASN A 21 -10.40 14.62 8.84
N GLU A 22 -9.63 14.55 9.91
CA GLU A 22 -9.29 15.71 10.73
C GLU A 22 -8.46 16.75 9.95
N SER A 23 -7.52 16.32 9.11
CA SER A 23 -6.76 17.25 8.27
C SER A 23 -7.67 17.96 7.26
N MET A 24 -8.61 17.24 6.63
CA MET A 24 -9.61 17.83 5.74
C MET A 24 -10.51 18.84 6.48
N ARG A 25 -10.95 18.51 7.70
CA ARG A 25 -11.76 19.41 8.54
C ARG A 25 -11.02 20.71 8.83
N ARG A 26 -9.72 20.64 9.14
CA ARG A 26 -8.89 21.85 9.38
C ARG A 26 -8.80 22.76 8.16
N VAL A 27 -8.67 22.18 6.95
CA VAL A 27 -8.65 22.98 5.72
C VAL A 27 -10.04 23.59 5.46
N MET A 28 -11.11 22.81 5.64
CA MET A 28 -12.49 23.29 5.51
C MET A 28 -12.79 24.49 6.43
N GLU A 29 -12.29 24.47 7.65
CA GLU A 29 -12.55 25.52 8.65
C GLU A 29 -11.69 26.78 8.47
N ARG A 30 -10.56 26.68 7.76
CA ARG A 30 -9.53 27.75 7.73
C ARG A 30 -9.24 28.31 6.36
N CYS A 31 -9.71 27.67 5.29
CA CYS A 31 -9.43 28.04 3.91
C CYS A 31 -10.74 28.29 3.16
N ASP A 32 -10.62 28.92 1.98
CA ASP A 32 -11.75 29.06 1.07
C ASP A 32 -12.18 27.72 0.46
N GLU A 33 -13.38 27.73 -0.15
CA GLU A 33 -14.00 26.54 -0.73
C GLU A 33 -13.17 25.92 -1.87
N GLU A 34 -12.48 26.73 -2.67
CA GLU A 34 -11.68 26.26 -3.79
C GLU A 34 -10.46 25.48 -3.29
N THR A 35 -9.75 26.04 -2.31
CA THR A 35 -8.64 25.39 -1.62
C THR A 35 -9.09 24.10 -0.94
N PHE A 36 -10.23 24.13 -0.24
CA PHE A 36 -10.78 22.93 0.39
C PHE A 36 -11.14 21.86 -0.64
N LYS A 37 -11.73 22.24 -1.78
CA LYS A 37 -12.10 21.30 -2.85
C LYS A 37 -10.89 20.56 -3.40
N ILE A 38 -9.76 21.25 -3.61
CA ILE A 38 -8.51 20.64 -4.05
C ILE A 38 -8.01 19.66 -2.99
N TYR A 39 -7.86 20.10 -1.74
CA TYR A 39 -7.32 19.27 -0.67
C TYR A 39 -8.18 18.05 -0.34
N ARG A 40 -9.52 18.22 -0.33
CA ARG A 40 -10.48 17.13 -0.13
C ARG A 40 -10.33 16.04 -1.18
N GLY A 41 -9.99 16.39 -2.42
CA GLY A 41 -9.69 15.41 -3.47
C GLY A 41 -8.52 14.49 -3.10
N HIS A 42 -7.48 15.03 -2.48
CA HIS A 42 -6.35 14.24 -1.98
C HIS A 42 -6.73 13.40 -0.76
N GLY A 43 -7.45 13.97 0.22
CA GLY A 43 -7.92 13.22 1.38
C GLY A 43 -8.83 12.04 1.01
N GLY A 44 -9.72 12.24 0.03
CA GLY A 44 -10.55 11.18 -0.52
C GLY A 44 -9.76 10.04 -1.16
N ARG A 45 -8.66 10.35 -1.88
CA ARG A 45 -7.77 9.32 -2.44
C ARG A 45 -7.08 8.52 -1.35
N ILE A 46 -6.57 9.17 -0.31
CA ILE A 46 -5.91 8.48 0.82
C ILE A 46 -6.89 7.50 1.46
N MET A 47 -8.09 7.96 1.81
CA MET A 47 -9.12 7.10 2.40
C MET A 47 -9.55 5.96 1.46
N GLY A 48 -9.68 6.26 0.15
CA GLY A 48 -10.04 5.28 -0.86
C GLY A 48 -9.02 4.15 -0.96
N TYR A 49 -7.74 4.47 -1.16
CA TYR A 49 -6.67 3.46 -1.24
C TYR A 49 -6.46 2.72 0.07
N LEU A 50 -6.57 3.39 1.22
CA LEU A 50 -6.49 2.73 2.52
C LEU A 50 -7.61 1.69 2.68
N PHE A 51 -8.81 1.98 2.18
CA PHE A 51 -9.90 1.02 2.18
C PHE A 51 -9.69 -0.13 1.20
N THR A 52 -9.43 0.17 -0.08
CA THR A 52 -9.39 -0.85 -1.13
C THR A 52 -8.16 -1.74 -1.08
N GLU A 53 -7.01 -1.19 -0.68
CA GLU A 53 -5.73 -1.91 -0.71
C GLU A 53 -5.34 -2.54 0.64
N VAL A 54 -5.95 -2.09 1.75
CA VAL A 54 -5.58 -2.56 3.09
C VAL A 54 -6.79 -3.09 3.87
N ILE A 55 -7.77 -2.24 4.17
CA ILE A 55 -8.87 -2.62 5.08
C ILE A 55 -9.74 -3.73 4.50
N ALA A 56 -10.22 -3.58 3.26
CA ALA A 56 -11.12 -4.53 2.63
C ALA A 56 -10.46 -5.90 2.36
N PRO A 57 -9.18 -5.99 1.93
CA PRO A 57 -8.47 -7.26 1.90
C PRO A 57 -8.39 -7.94 3.27
N ILE A 58 -8.03 -7.21 4.33
CA ILE A 58 -7.96 -7.77 5.68
C ILE A 58 -9.32 -8.30 6.14
N GLN A 59 -10.39 -7.51 5.91
CA GLN A 59 -11.75 -7.90 6.25
C GLN A 59 -12.26 -9.08 5.41
N SER A 60 -11.76 -9.25 4.18
CA SER A 60 -12.07 -10.41 3.34
C SER A 60 -11.35 -11.68 3.81
N GLU A 61 -10.12 -11.55 4.31
CA GLU A 61 -9.36 -12.65 4.93
C GLU A 61 -9.91 -13.02 6.33
N HIS A 62 -10.39 -12.04 7.09
CA HIS A 62 -10.85 -12.17 8.48
C HIS A 62 -12.26 -11.57 8.66
N LEU A 63 -13.29 -12.30 8.22
CA LEU A 63 -14.68 -11.83 8.19
C LEU A 63 -15.23 -11.44 9.57
N GLU A 64 -14.70 -12.02 10.64
CA GLU A 64 -15.08 -11.66 12.01
C GLU A 64 -14.65 -10.24 12.42
N LEU A 65 -13.71 -9.63 11.68
CA LEU A 65 -13.28 -8.24 11.85
C LEU A 65 -14.06 -7.27 10.94
N ALA A 66 -14.94 -7.79 10.08
CA ALA A 66 -15.69 -7.01 9.12
C ALA A 66 -17.00 -6.48 9.71
N PRO A 67 -17.48 -5.30 9.26
CA PRO A 67 -18.84 -4.83 9.54
C PRO A 67 -19.91 -5.83 9.07
N PRO A 68 -21.10 -5.85 9.68
CA PRO A 68 -22.15 -6.83 9.36
C PRO A 68 -22.60 -6.83 7.88
N ASP A 69 -22.48 -5.71 7.18
CA ASP A 69 -22.89 -5.52 5.79
C ASP A 69 -21.73 -5.61 4.78
N PHE A 70 -20.52 -5.91 5.26
CA PHE A 70 -19.35 -6.05 4.40
C PHE A 70 -19.49 -7.25 3.47
N LYS A 71 -19.21 -7.02 2.19
CA LYS A 71 -19.14 -8.08 1.17
C LYS A 71 -17.67 -8.35 0.87
N PRO A 72 -17.19 -9.61 1.01
CA PRO A 72 -15.81 -9.96 0.74
C PRO A 72 -15.42 -9.62 -0.69
N MET A 73 -14.18 -9.17 -0.87
CA MET A 73 -13.63 -8.92 -2.19
C MET A 73 -13.51 -10.25 -2.95
N GLN A 74 -13.84 -10.23 -4.23
CA GLN A 74 -13.62 -11.39 -5.09
C GLN A 74 -12.13 -11.54 -5.32
N VAL A 75 -11.57 -12.69 -4.92
CA VAL A 75 -10.20 -13.04 -5.26
C VAL A 75 -10.19 -13.44 -6.73
N VAL A 76 -9.58 -12.60 -7.57
CA VAL A 76 -9.30 -12.97 -8.96
C VAL A 76 -8.10 -13.91 -8.94
N GLU A 77 -8.29 -15.16 -9.33
CA GLU A 77 -7.18 -16.08 -9.55
C GLU A 77 -6.26 -15.49 -10.62
N ARG A 78 -5.01 -15.20 -10.24
CA ARG A 78 -3.97 -14.77 -11.16
C ARG A 78 -3.25 -16.00 -11.72
N PRO A 79 -2.87 -16.00 -13.02
CA PRO A 79 -2.03 -17.05 -13.58
C PRO A 79 -0.75 -17.19 -12.75
N ARG A 80 -0.48 -18.39 -12.26
CA ARG A 80 0.73 -18.66 -11.48
C ARG A 80 1.90 -18.90 -12.43
N LEU A 81 3.02 -18.23 -12.17
CA LEU A 81 4.28 -18.56 -12.82
C LEU A 81 4.66 -20.01 -12.51
N ARG A 82 5.36 -20.67 -13.43
CA ARG A 82 6.02 -21.96 -13.17
C ARG A 82 7.51 -21.70 -13.08
N LEU A 83 8.10 -22.02 -11.94
CA LEU A 83 9.50 -21.74 -11.65
C LEU A 83 10.13 -22.96 -10.99
N THR A 84 11.44 -23.12 -11.14
CA THR A 84 12.21 -24.00 -10.26
C THR A 84 12.40 -23.28 -8.91
N LYS A 85 12.72 -24.03 -7.85
CA LYS A 85 13.03 -23.42 -6.55
C LYS A 85 14.21 -22.44 -6.63
N GLU A 86 15.25 -22.86 -7.35
CA GLU A 86 16.45 -22.05 -7.63
C GLU A 86 16.10 -20.70 -8.28
N THR A 87 15.30 -20.71 -9.36
CA THR A 87 14.90 -19.47 -10.05
C THR A 87 13.99 -18.61 -9.18
N GLN A 88 13.09 -19.20 -8.39
CA GLN A 88 12.27 -18.45 -7.45
C GLN A 88 13.16 -17.71 -6.44
N ASP A 89 14.14 -18.39 -5.85
CA ASP A 89 15.03 -17.82 -4.83
C ASP A 89 15.92 -16.70 -5.41
N GLU A 90 16.47 -16.89 -6.61
CA GLU A 90 17.26 -15.87 -7.32
C GLU A 90 16.45 -14.60 -7.63
N LEU A 91 15.20 -14.76 -8.09
CA LEU A 91 14.32 -13.64 -8.38
C LEU A 91 13.94 -12.87 -7.12
N ILE A 92 13.61 -13.57 -6.02
CA ILE A 92 13.30 -12.93 -4.74
C ILE A 92 14.52 -12.18 -4.18
N ALA A 93 15.72 -12.76 -4.25
CA ALA A 93 16.93 -12.07 -3.83
C ALA A 93 17.16 -10.78 -4.64
N SER A 94 16.97 -10.85 -5.96
CA SER A 94 17.13 -9.69 -6.85
C SER A 94 16.09 -8.60 -6.59
N LEU A 95 14.83 -8.98 -6.38
CA LEU A 95 13.74 -8.04 -6.09
C LEU A 95 13.91 -7.37 -4.72
N ASN A 96 14.36 -8.11 -3.70
CA ASN A 96 14.70 -7.54 -2.39
C ASN A 96 15.82 -6.50 -2.51
N GLN A 97 16.89 -6.83 -3.26
CA GLN A 97 17.98 -5.88 -3.48
C GLN A 97 17.51 -4.62 -4.24
N LEU A 98 16.60 -4.77 -5.21
CA LEU A 98 15.99 -3.63 -5.89
C LEU A 98 15.15 -2.79 -4.92
N HIS A 99 14.33 -3.44 -4.08
CA HIS A 99 13.51 -2.76 -3.08
C HIS A 99 14.37 -1.88 -2.17
N GLU A 100 15.42 -2.45 -1.56
CA GLU A 100 16.33 -1.73 -0.66
C GLU A 100 17.01 -0.52 -1.35
N ARG A 101 17.45 -0.69 -2.60
CA ARG A 101 18.10 0.39 -3.36
C ARG A 101 17.14 1.53 -3.68
N ILE A 102 15.91 1.22 -4.06
CA ILE A 102 14.88 2.23 -4.35
C ILE A 102 14.43 2.92 -3.06
N GLU A 103 14.33 2.19 -1.94
CA GLU A 103 14.03 2.78 -0.64
C GLU A 103 15.13 3.76 -0.18
N ALA A 104 16.40 3.41 -0.40
CA ALA A 104 17.52 4.32 -0.14
C ALA A 104 17.44 5.62 -0.98
N MET A 105 16.93 5.56 -2.22
CA MET A 105 16.68 6.76 -3.02
C MET A 105 15.63 7.68 -2.38
N ALA A 106 14.59 7.12 -1.73
CA ALA A 106 13.60 7.93 -1.02
C ALA A 106 14.23 8.68 0.16
N GLY A 107 15.16 8.04 0.87
CA GLY A 107 15.95 8.67 1.94
C GLY A 107 16.84 9.79 1.41
N PHE A 108 17.56 9.53 0.33
CA PHE A 108 18.45 10.51 -0.31
C PHE A 108 17.70 11.77 -0.75
N VAL A 109 16.56 11.61 -1.44
CA VAL A 109 15.73 12.74 -1.88
C VAL A 109 15.22 13.56 -0.69
N ARG A 110 14.78 12.91 0.39
CA ARG A 110 14.32 13.60 1.61
C ARG A 110 15.41 14.48 2.23
N GLU A 111 16.67 14.07 2.14
CA GLU A 111 17.80 14.73 2.79
C GLU A 111 18.45 15.82 1.91
N ASN A 112 18.25 15.77 0.59
CA ASN A 112 19.00 16.60 -0.37
C ASN A 112 18.13 17.51 -1.25
N SER A 113 16.80 17.47 -1.10
CA SER A 113 15.85 18.29 -1.87
C SER A 113 15.01 19.21 -0.96
N ASP A 114 14.40 20.24 -1.54
CA ASP A 114 13.37 21.01 -0.84
C ASP A 114 12.10 20.18 -0.58
N ALA A 115 11.23 20.65 0.31
CA ALA A 115 10.06 19.90 0.75
C ALA A 115 9.08 19.54 -0.38
N VAL A 116 8.93 20.41 -1.40
CA VAL A 116 8.01 20.20 -2.51
C VAL A 116 8.59 19.16 -3.47
N GLU A 117 9.87 19.34 -3.85
CA GLU A 117 10.58 18.39 -4.69
C GLU A 117 10.65 17.01 -4.02
N ALA A 118 11.00 16.98 -2.73
CA ALA A 118 11.06 15.74 -1.97
C ALA A 118 9.72 15.01 -1.92
N ALA A 119 8.61 15.73 -1.71
CA ALA A 119 7.27 15.12 -1.74
C ALA A 119 6.92 14.55 -3.13
N ALA A 120 7.21 15.28 -4.21
CA ALA A 120 6.93 14.85 -5.57
C ALA A 120 7.72 13.58 -5.96
N TYR A 121 9.02 13.55 -5.68
CA TYR A 121 9.86 12.39 -5.98
C TYR A 121 9.56 11.19 -5.08
N ARG A 122 9.25 11.41 -3.78
CA ARG A 122 8.83 10.32 -2.89
C ARG A 122 7.60 9.59 -3.41
N GLY A 123 6.61 10.32 -3.96
CA GLY A 123 5.44 9.70 -4.58
C GLY A 123 5.81 8.76 -5.73
N ARG A 124 6.68 9.20 -6.65
CA ARG A 124 7.16 8.40 -7.79
C ARG A 124 7.99 7.20 -7.36
N ILE A 125 8.85 7.38 -6.34
CA ILE A 125 9.67 6.29 -5.79
C ILE A 125 8.77 5.24 -5.14
N HIS A 126 7.73 5.66 -4.41
CA HIS A 126 6.77 4.75 -3.81
C HIS A 126 6.01 3.93 -4.85
N GLU A 127 5.63 4.52 -5.98
CA GLU A 127 4.99 3.80 -7.10
C GLU A 127 5.89 2.68 -7.66
N VAL A 128 7.20 2.92 -7.75
CA VAL A 128 8.17 1.87 -8.13
C VAL A 128 8.22 0.76 -7.07
N LEU A 129 8.24 1.11 -5.78
CA LEU A 129 8.24 0.12 -4.69
C LEU A 129 6.98 -0.76 -4.71
N VAL A 130 5.81 -0.18 -5.01
CA VAL A 130 4.56 -0.95 -5.18
C VAL A 130 4.73 -2.03 -6.24
N HIS A 131 5.25 -1.69 -7.42
CA HIS A 131 5.46 -2.68 -8.49
C HIS A 131 6.50 -3.76 -8.14
N ILE A 132 7.53 -3.41 -7.36
CA ILE A 132 8.49 -4.40 -6.86
C ILE A 132 7.77 -5.38 -5.92
N CYS A 133 6.95 -4.89 -4.99
CA CYS A 133 6.16 -5.73 -4.08
C CYS A 133 5.16 -6.63 -4.83
N GLU A 134 4.50 -6.11 -5.87
CA GLU A 134 3.61 -6.90 -6.74
C GLU A 134 4.37 -8.02 -7.46
N ALA A 135 5.57 -7.72 -7.99
CA ALA A 135 6.43 -8.72 -8.62
C ALA A 135 6.88 -9.80 -7.60
N MET A 136 7.26 -9.39 -6.38
CA MET A 136 7.61 -10.33 -5.31
C MET A 136 6.44 -11.25 -4.96
N ALA A 137 5.24 -10.70 -4.79
CA ALA A 137 4.04 -11.50 -4.52
C ALA A 137 3.76 -12.50 -5.65
N CYS A 138 3.93 -12.09 -6.91
CA CYS A 138 3.78 -12.96 -8.08
C CYS A 138 4.79 -14.12 -8.07
N VAL A 139 6.06 -13.85 -7.79
CA VAL A 139 7.13 -14.86 -7.72
C VAL A 139 6.92 -15.81 -6.54
N LEU A 140 6.51 -15.31 -5.37
CA LEU A 140 6.22 -16.13 -4.19
C LEU A 140 4.99 -17.03 -4.40
N ALA A 141 4.00 -16.57 -5.16
CA ALA A 141 2.81 -17.34 -5.51
C ALA A 141 3.02 -18.34 -6.67
N ALA A 142 4.22 -18.40 -7.25
CA ALA A 142 4.54 -19.32 -8.34
C ALA A 142 4.38 -20.78 -7.94
N HIS A 143 4.00 -21.62 -8.90
CA HIS A 143 4.10 -23.07 -8.74
C HIS A 143 5.56 -23.48 -8.88
N VAL A 144 6.12 -24.05 -7.81
CA VAL A 144 7.50 -24.50 -7.75
C VAL A 144 7.59 -25.94 -8.22
N GLU A 145 8.33 -26.17 -9.30
CA GLU A 145 8.60 -27.50 -9.82
C GLU A 145 9.74 -28.13 -9.00
N GLU A 146 9.46 -29.29 -8.38
CA GLU A 146 10.50 -30.14 -7.78
C GLU A 146 11.32 -30.75 -8.91
N LYS A 147 12.60 -30.39 -9.01
CA LYS A 147 13.57 -31.04 -9.90
C LYS A 147 13.99 -32.38 -9.33
#